data_AF-H0QUZ0-F1
#
_entry.id   AF-H0QUZ0-F1
#
_cell.length_a   1.000
_cell.length_b   1.000
_cell.length_c   1.000
_cell.angle_alpha   90.00
_cell.angle_beta   90.00
_cell.angle_gamma   90.00
#
_symmetry.space_group_name_H-M   'P 1'
#
loop_
_entity.id
_entity.type
_entity.pdbx_description
1 polymer ?
#
loop_
_entity_poly.entity_id
_entity_poly.type
_entity_poly.pdbx_seq_one_letter_code
_entity_poly.pdbx_strand_id
1 'polypeptide(L)'
;MSDQSTAHQAQLGSDAVRSDADPSIAPQNMIRPARELAGISLRELARRIGVSAGTMSAIETGKTPASTQRLELIVAELGTTVELLSNAAPPAHSPERAEFDWRVYPDKHLDPVLAAAIACFVRTGYHGATMRTIAAEAGISVPGVYHHYASKQSLLVAGFDLAIAELGAHLPPARIDGTDPVARLRNLCTAIVLFATVRRDLARIVVNETRNVEAPDDSRVQTFTTELIMLLQNEIDAGVADGSLTADDPGAAALAILSLCFSVCQWDSPTTDPERVAARYARFAINLAREKN
;
A
#
# COMPACT_ATOMS: atom_id res chain seq x y z
N MET A 1 59.67 27.86 -17.78
CA MET A 1 58.42 28.49 -18.26
C MET A 1 57.72 27.46 -19.13
N SER A 2 57.25 26.35 -18.55
CA SER A 2 56.06 26.20 -17.68
C SER A 2 54.79 26.02 -18.50
N ASP A 3 54.60 24.78 -18.96
CA ASP A 3 53.41 23.92 -18.83
C ASP A 3 52.01 24.55 -18.78
N GLN A 4 51.22 24.30 -19.83
CA GLN A 4 49.75 24.41 -19.85
C GLN A 4 49.12 23.26 -20.66
N SER A 5 49.48 22.00 -20.33
CA SER A 5 48.83 20.82 -20.93
C SER A 5 48.35 19.78 -19.91
N THR A 6 48.00 20.22 -18.69
CA THR A 6 47.43 19.33 -17.65
C THR A 6 46.34 20.06 -16.86
N ALA A 7 45.15 20.19 -17.45
CA ALA A 7 43.93 20.58 -16.73
C ALA A 7 42.68 20.05 -17.45
N HIS A 8 42.73 18.77 -17.81
CA HIS A 8 41.55 17.95 -18.08
C HIS A 8 41.56 16.87 -16.99
N GLN A 9 40.43 16.70 -16.30
CA GLN A 9 40.20 15.84 -15.11
C GLN A 9 40.35 16.52 -13.74
N ALA A 10 39.19 16.93 -13.18
CA ALA A 10 38.79 16.79 -11.77
C ALA A 10 37.87 17.95 -11.34
N GLN A 11 36.60 17.94 -11.77
CA GLN A 11 35.50 18.63 -11.06
C GLN A 11 34.14 18.18 -11.60
N LEU A 12 33.85 16.90 -11.37
CA LEU A 12 32.50 16.32 -11.35
C LEU A 12 32.40 15.60 -10.01
N GLY A 13 31.57 16.08 -9.11
CA GLY A 13 31.31 15.46 -7.80
C GLY A 13 30.74 16.46 -6.79
N SER A 14 29.65 16.07 -6.12
CA SER A 14 28.83 16.82 -5.14
C SER A 14 27.65 17.55 -5.80
N ASP A 15 26.59 16.88 -6.24
CA ASP A 15 25.54 16.23 -5.42
C ASP A 15 25.12 17.04 -4.19
N ALA A 16 23.97 17.70 -4.29
CA ALA A 16 22.99 17.92 -3.21
C ALA A 16 21.76 18.65 -3.77
N VAL A 17 20.92 17.95 -4.54
CA VAL A 17 19.51 18.36 -4.67
C VAL A 17 18.85 17.97 -3.34
N ARG A 18 18.65 18.97 -2.49
CA ARG A 18 17.93 18.83 -1.21
C ARG A 18 16.51 18.38 -1.50
N SER A 19 16.20 17.15 -1.09
CA SER A 19 14.87 16.56 -1.03
C SER A 19 14.03 17.30 0.01
N ASP A 20 12.98 18.01 -0.41
CA ASP A 20 11.91 18.56 0.45
C ASP A 20 10.94 17.45 0.93
N ALA A 21 11.50 16.38 1.47
CA ALA A 21 10.76 15.51 2.38
C ALA A 21 10.70 16.23 3.73
N ASP A 22 9.57 16.18 4.44
CA ASP A 22 9.51 16.59 5.84
C ASP A 22 10.67 15.89 6.59
N PRO A 23 11.68 16.64 7.06
CA PRO A 23 12.93 16.07 7.58
C PRO A 23 12.71 15.23 8.84
N SER A 24 11.50 15.26 9.42
CA SER A 24 11.11 14.42 10.54
C SER A 24 10.73 12.98 10.15
N ILE A 25 10.38 12.70 8.88
CA ILE A 25 9.86 11.39 8.41
C ILE A 25 10.99 10.46 7.91
N ALA A 26 12.07 11.02 7.37
CA ALA A 26 13.21 10.26 6.82
C ALA A 26 13.86 9.25 7.80
N PRO A 27 14.20 9.62 9.07
CA PRO A 27 14.83 8.67 9.99
C PRO A 27 13.85 7.61 10.53
N GLN A 28 12.55 7.90 10.57
CA GLN A 28 11.55 7.01 11.17
C GLN A 28 11.39 5.69 10.40
N ASN A 29 11.46 5.79 9.07
CA ASN A 29 11.41 4.63 8.17
C ASN A 29 12.61 3.68 8.35
N MET A 30 13.70 4.17 8.96
CA MET A 30 14.92 3.40 9.22
C MET A 30 15.00 2.80 10.63
N ILE A 31 14.05 3.15 11.53
CA ILE A 31 13.99 2.60 12.88
C ILE A 31 13.80 1.08 12.86
N ARG A 32 12.86 0.59 12.05
CA ARG A 32 12.57 -0.84 11.94
C ARG A 32 13.79 -1.63 11.41
N PRO A 33 14.39 -1.25 10.27
CA PRO A 33 15.65 -1.83 9.82
C PRO A 33 16.75 -1.86 10.87
N ALA A 34 17.01 -0.73 11.53
CA ALA A 34 18.06 -0.63 12.54
C ALA A 34 17.77 -1.51 13.77
N ARG A 35 16.50 -1.59 14.18
CA ARG A 35 16.06 -2.49 15.26
C ARG A 35 16.29 -3.96 14.93
N GLU A 36 15.94 -4.36 13.71
CA GLU A 36 16.12 -5.74 13.24
C GLU A 36 17.62 -6.09 13.14
N LEU A 37 18.46 -5.17 12.66
CA LEU A 37 19.91 -5.34 12.63
C LEU A 37 20.53 -5.47 14.03
N ALA A 38 20.01 -4.72 15.00
CA ALA A 38 20.41 -4.81 16.40
C ALA A 38 19.91 -6.09 17.10
N GLY A 39 19.11 -6.93 16.42
CA GLY A 39 18.54 -8.16 17.00
C GLY A 39 17.48 -7.88 18.08
N ILE A 40 16.91 -6.67 18.12
CA ILE A 40 15.95 -6.27 19.14
C ILE A 40 14.53 -6.51 18.63
N SER A 41 13.69 -7.18 19.40
CA SER A 41 12.27 -7.34 19.03
C SER A 41 11.51 -6.02 19.19
N LEU A 42 10.44 -5.81 18.42
CA LEU A 42 9.59 -4.61 18.53
C LEU A 42 9.03 -4.42 19.96
N ARG A 43 8.64 -5.51 20.62
CA ARG A 43 8.14 -5.48 22.01
C ARG A 43 9.25 -5.13 22.99
N GLU A 44 10.46 -5.62 22.76
CA GLU A 44 11.61 -5.32 23.59
C GLU A 44 12.02 -3.85 23.46
N LEU A 45 12.12 -3.31 22.25
CA LEU A 45 12.40 -1.88 22.04
C LEU A 45 11.32 -1.01 22.70
N ALA A 46 10.04 -1.32 22.48
CA ALA A 46 8.91 -0.61 23.09
C ALA A 46 9.01 -0.58 24.62
N ARG A 47 9.35 -1.73 25.24
CA ARG A 47 9.55 -1.86 26.68
C ARG A 47 10.72 -1.00 27.18
N ARG A 48 11.84 -0.96 26.45
CA ARG A 48 13.04 -0.20 26.85
C ARG A 48 12.84 1.31 26.78
N ILE A 49 12.07 1.79 25.80
CA ILE A 49 11.77 3.23 25.66
C ILE A 49 10.48 3.66 26.36
N GLY A 50 9.81 2.74 27.10
CA GLY A 50 8.64 3.05 27.93
C GLY A 50 7.36 3.33 27.16
N VAL A 51 7.15 2.72 25.99
CA VAL A 51 5.92 2.86 25.17
C VAL A 51 5.22 1.53 24.92
N SER A 52 3.96 1.58 24.46
CA SER A 52 3.26 0.36 24.05
C SER A 52 3.83 -0.21 22.74
N ALA A 53 3.73 -1.52 22.54
CA ALA A 53 4.10 -2.15 21.26
C ALA A 53 3.31 -1.58 20.07
N GLY A 54 2.04 -1.19 20.29
CA GLY A 54 1.23 -0.51 19.27
C GLY A 54 1.78 0.87 18.92
N THR A 55 2.22 1.65 19.92
CA THR A 55 2.87 2.96 19.72
C THR A 55 4.19 2.80 18.96
N MET A 56 5.00 1.81 19.31
CA MET A 56 6.26 1.53 18.61
C MET A 56 6.00 1.13 17.15
N SER A 57 5.01 0.28 16.92
CA SER A 57 4.60 -0.09 15.56
C SER A 57 4.07 1.10 14.76
N ALA A 58 3.34 2.02 15.38
CA ALA A 58 2.83 3.22 14.72
C ALA A 58 3.97 4.17 14.33
N ILE A 59 5.01 4.27 15.16
CA ILE A 59 6.23 5.03 14.87
C ILE A 59 7.02 4.38 13.71
N GLU A 60 7.26 3.06 13.76
CA GLU A 60 7.99 2.33 12.71
C GLU A 60 7.29 2.31 11.34
N THR A 61 5.97 2.53 11.32
CA THR A 61 5.15 2.55 10.09
C THR A 61 4.81 3.96 9.61
N GLY A 62 5.36 5.00 10.26
CA GLY A 62 5.09 6.40 9.93
C GLY A 62 3.67 6.86 10.25
N LYS A 63 2.84 6.02 10.90
CA LYS A 63 1.47 6.36 11.34
C LYS A 63 1.45 7.39 12.46
N THR A 64 2.52 7.50 13.24
CA THR A 64 2.64 8.49 14.31
C THR A 64 4.06 9.04 14.32
N PRO A 65 4.26 10.36 14.17
CA PRO A 65 5.58 10.94 14.21
C PRO A 65 6.20 10.76 15.60
N ALA A 66 7.48 10.40 15.65
CA ALA A 66 8.24 10.37 16.89
C ALA A 66 8.71 11.79 17.26
N SER A 67 8.56 12.17 18.53
CA SER A 67 9.18 13.41 19.03
C SER A 67 10.70 13.28 19.04
N THR A 68 11.43 14.40 19.01
CA THR A 68 12.90 14.44 19.06
C THR A 68 13.45 13.63 20.24
N GLN A 69 12.91 13.83 21.44
CA GLN A 69 13.28 13.08 22.63
C GLN A 69 13.05 11.57 22.49
N ARG A 70 11.99 11.14 21.79
CA ARG A 70 11.73 9.71 21.54
C ARG A 70 12.69 9.14 20.51
N LEU A 71 12.99 9.89 19.46
CA LEU A 71 13.99 9.49 18.46
C LEU A 71 15.35 9.30 19.12
N GLU A 72 15.76 10.19 20.02
CA GLU A 72 17.00 10.07 20.80
C GLU A 72 17.03 8.79 21.65
N LEU A 73 15.94 8.46 22.35
CA LEU A 73 15.84 7.22 23.12
C LEU A 73 15.91 5.97 22.23
N ILE A 74 15.24 6.01 21.07
CA ILE A 74 15.25 4.91 20.11
C ILE A 74 16.67 4.70 19.58
N VAL A 75 17.34 5.73 19.08
CA VAL A 75 18.68 5.56 18.49
C VAL A 75 19.72 5.14 19.53
N ALA A 76 19.58 5.59 20.78
CA ALA A 76 20.44 5.16 21.89
C ALA A 76 20.31 3.65 22.16
N GLU A 77 19.08 3.12 22.20
CA GLU A 77 18.82 1.68 22.38
C GLU A 77 19.30 0.84 21.19
N LEU A 78 19.25 1.42 19.99
CA LEU A 78 19.69 0.77 18.76
C LEU A 78 21.19 0.89 18.49
N GLY A 79 21.94 1.61 19.34
CA GLY A 79 23.38 1.84 19.16
C GLY A 79 23.71 2.63 17.89
N THR A 80 22.83 3.53 17.45
CA THR A 80 22.99 4.36 16.24
C THR A 80 22.78 5.85 16.57
N THR A 81 22.80 6.72 15.55
CA THR A 81 22.46 8.15 15.69
C THR A 81 21.32 8.52 14.74
N VAL A 82 20.61 9.62 15.05
CA VAL A 82 19.56 10.14 14.16
C VAL A 82 20.13 10.48 12.79
N GLU A 83 21.34 11.03 12.73
CA GLU A 83 22.04 11.35 11.48
C GLU A 83 22.38 10.09 10.66
N LEU A 84 22.85 9.02 11.32
CA LEU A 84 23.08 7.72 10.67
C LEU A 84 21.78 7.10 10.15
N LEU A 85 20.66 7.20 10.88
CA LEU A 85 19.36 6.73 10.40
C LEU A 85 18.85 7.55 9.21
N SER A 86 19.00 8.88 9.23
CA SER A 86 18.58 9.75 8.14
C SER A 86 19.37 9.52 6.85
N ASN A 87 20.63 9.10 6.97
CA ASN A 87 21.54 8.85 5.84
C ASN A 87 21.58 7.38 5.41
N ALA A 88 20.94 6.47 6.16
CA ALA A 88 20.94 5.05 5.84
C ALA A 88 19.98 4.77 4.67
N ALA A 89 20.49 4.17 3.61
CA ALA A 89 19.65 3.55 2.60
C ALA A 89 18.91 2.35 3.23
N PRO A 90 17.64 2.07 2.84
CA PRO A 90 16.94 0.86 3.26
C PRO A 90 17.83 -0.36 3.01
N PRO A 91 18.03 -1.27 3.98
CA PRO A 91 18.85 -2.44 3.72
C PRO A 91 18.24 -3.26 2.58
N ALA A 92 19.09 -3.65 1.62
CA ALA A 92 18.76 -4.69 0.67
C ALA A 92 18.29 -5.93 1.46
N HIS A 93 17.15 -6.48 1.06
CA HIS A 93 16.37 -7.45 1.84
C HIS A 93 17.21 -8.64 2.34
N SER A 94 17.21 -8.87 3.66
CA SER A 94 17.80 -10.07 4.28
C SER A 94 16.96 -11.32 3.94
N PRO A 95 17.58 -12.45 3.55
CA PRO A 95 16.92 -13.59 2.90
C PRO A 95 16.22 -14.60 3.85
N GLU A 96 15.96 -14.26 5.13
CA GLU A 96 15.60 -15.25 6.17
C GLU A 96 14.17 -15.14 6.76
N ARG A 97 13.27 -14.37 6.14
CA ARG A 97 11.82 -14.55 6.37
C ARG A 97 11.34 -15.59 5.38
N ALA A 98 10.44 -16.50 5.78
CA ALA A 98 9.60 -17.20 4.81
C ALA A 98 9.13 -16.15 3.79
N GLU A 99 9.59 -16.27 2.55
CA GLU A 99 9.56 -15.19 1.56
C GLU A 99 8.13 -14.68 1.44
N PHE A 100 7.85 -13.51 2.01
CA PHE A 100 6.57 -12.85 1.79
C PHE A 100 6.56 -12.44 0.31
N ASP A 101 6.01 -13.29 -0.54
CA ASP A 101 5.75 -12.95 -1.92
C ASP A 101 4.48 -12.11 -1.97
N TRP A 102 4.66 -10.83 -2.29
CA TRP A 102 3.55 -9.89 -2.42
C TRP A 102 2.57 -10.28 -3.54
N ARG A 103 2.92 -11.23 -4.41
CA ARG A 103 2.03 -11.77 -5.45
C ARG A 103 1.07 -12.83 -4.92
N VAL A 104 1.37 -13.44 -3.77
CA VAL A 104 0.59 -14.55 -3.22
C VAL A 104 -0.45 -14.03 -2.22
N TYR A 105 -1.73 -14.28 -2.52
CA TYR A 105 -2.85 -13.99 -1.63
C TYR A 105 -3.29 -15.27 -0.94
N PRO A 106 -2.84 -15.56 0.29
CA PRO A 106 -3.21 -16.78 0.98
C PRO A 106 -4.71 -16.81 1.28
N ASP A 107 -5.30 -18.01 1.33
CA ASP A 107 -6.68 -18.17 1.75
C ASP A 107 -6.90 -17.55 3.13
N LYS A 108 -8.01 -16.84 3.27
CA LYS A 108 -8.37 -16.14 4.49
C LYS A 108 -9.73 -16.61 4.96
N HIS A 109 -9.78 -17.11 6.19
CA HIS A 109 -11.04 -17.37 6.86
C HIS A 109 -11.66 -16.05 7.29
N LEU A 110 -12.69 -15.62 6.56
CA LEU A 110 -13.51 -14.48 6.93
C LEU A 110 -14.52 -14.89 8.01
N ASP A 111 -14.88 -13.95 8.86
CA ASP A 111 -16.06 -14.08 9.69
C ASP A 111 -17.28 -14.43 8.80
N PRO A 112 -18.08 -15.47 9.14
CA PRO A 112 -19.18 -15.91 8.29
C PRO A 112 -20.24 -14.83 8.01
N VAL A 113 -20.48 -13.94 8.98
CA VAL A 113 -21.45 -12.85 8.84
C VAL A 113 -20.91 -11.79 7.88
N LEU A 114 -19.62 -11.44 7.99
CA LEU A 114 -18.96 -10.54 7.06
C LEU A 114 -18.91 -11.11 5.65
N ALA A 115 -18.55 -12.39 5.50
CA ALA A 115 -18.55 -13.08 4.21
C ALA A 115 -19.94 -13.06 3.55
N ALA A 116 -20.99 -13.36 4.31
CA ALA A 116 -22.38 -13.30 3.86
C ALA A 116 -22.81 -11.87 3.48
N ALA A 117 -22.39 -10.87 4.24
CA ALA A 117 -22.67 -9.46 3.94
C ALA A 117 -22.01 -9.03 2.62
N ILE A 118 -20.72 -9.37 2.44
CA ILE A 118 -19.98 -9.11 1.19
C ILE A 118 -20.70 -9.76 0.00
N ALA A 119 -21.09 -11.03 0.11
CA ALA A 119 -21.81 -11.73 -0.95
C ALA A 119 -23.15 -11.05 -1.28
N CYS A 120 -23.89 -10.60 -0.26
CA CYS A 120 -25.15 -9.87 -0.44
C CYS A 120 -24.96 -8.50 -1.12
N PHE A 121 -23.94 -7.73 -0.72
CA PHE A 121 -23.60 -6.45 -1.34
C PHE A 121 -23.18 -6.63 -2.80
N VAL A 122 -22.35 -7.64 -3.08
CA VAL A 122 -21.92 -7.95 -4.46
C VAL A 122 -23.09 -8.38 -5.35
N ARG A 123 -24.07 -9.10 -4.79
CA ARG A 123 -25.21 -9.65 -5.54
C ARG A 123 -26.34 -8.65 -5.77
N THR A 124 -26.62 -7.77 -4.80
CA THR A 124 -27.82 -6.89 -4.84
C THR A 124 -27.52 -5.40 -4.59
N GLY A 125 -26.24 -5.03 -4.43
CA GLY A 125 -25.80 -3.71 -4.02
C GLY A 125 -26.06 -3.45 -2.53
N TYR A 126 -25.45 -2.37 -2.00
CA TYR A 126 -25.64 -2.00 -0.59
C TYR A 126 -27.10 -1.74 -0.22
N HIS A 127 -27.85 -1.01 -1.05
CA HIS A 127 -29.25 -0.69 -0.77
C HIS A 127 -30.19 -1.89 -0.88
N GLY A 128 -29.91 -2.84 -1.79
CA GLY A 128 -30.70 -4.05 -1.94
C GLY A 128 -30.51 -5.07 -0.80
N ALA A 129 -29.32 -5.08 -0.19
CA ALA A 129 -29.03 -5.92 0.96
C ALA A 129 -29.74 -5.43 2.23
N THR A 130 -30.24 -6.37 3.04
CA THR A 130 -30.84 -6.11 4.36
C THR A 130 -30.21 -6.99 5.42
N MET A 131 -30.33 -6.61 6.69
CA MET A 131 -29.85 -7.46 7.80
C MET A 131 -30.51 -8.85 7.78
N ARG A 132 -31.75 -8.95 7.28
CA ARG A 132 -32.46 -10.23 7.14
C ARG A 132 -31.87 -11.10 6.03
N THR A 133 -31.56 -10.54 4.86
CA THR A 133 -30.94 -11.30 3.78
C THR A 133 -29.52 -11.74 4.15
N ILE A 134 -28.77 -10.90 4.89
CA ILE A 134 -27.44 -11.24 5.38
C ILE A 134 -27.50 -12.37 6.41
N ALA A 135 -28.44 -12.31 7.36
CA ALA A 135 -28.63 -13.37 8.35
C ALA A 135 -28.96 -14.72 7.68
N ALA A 136 -29.85 -14.68 6.68
CA ALA A 136 -30.22 -15.87 5.91
C ALA A 136 -29.02 -16.45 5.14
N GLU A 137 -28.22 -15.60 4.50
CA GLU A 137 -27.00 -16.01 3.80
C GLU A 137 -25.95 -16.60 4.77
N ALA A 138 -25.81 -16.03 5.96
CA ALA A 138 -24.90 -16.49 7.01
C ALA A 138 -25.41 -17.75 7.75
N GLY A 139 -26.66 -18.16 7.54
CA GLY A 139 -27.26 -19.29 8.24
C GLY A 139 -27.54 -19.04 9.73
N ILE A 140 -27.69 -17.78 10.15
CA ILE A 140 -27.96 -17.40 11.54
C ILE A 140 -29.21 -16.52 11.69
N SER A 141 -29.63 -16.27 12.92
CA SER A 141 -30.75 -15.36 13.20
C SER A 141 -30.34 -13.90 13.03
N VAL A 142 -31.31 -13.02 12.75
CA VAL A 142 -31.05 -11.56 12.67
C VAL A 142 -30.48 -11.00 13.98
N PRO A 143 -31.01 -11.34 15.18
CA PRO A 143 -30.35 -10.98 16.44
C PRO A 143 -28.91 -11.50 16.52
N GLY A 144 -28.65 -12.71 15.99
CA GLY A 144 -27.31 -13.26 15.82
C GLY A 144 -26.37 -12.33 15.05
N VAL A 145 -26.80 -11.81 13.90
CA VAL A 145 -26.01 -10.83 13.14
C VAL A 145 -25.72 -9.57 13.97
N TYR A 146 -26.73 -9.05 14.67
CA TYR A 146 -26.57 -7.85 15.51
C TYR A 146 -25.62 -8.05 16.71
N HIS A 147 -25.40 -9.28 17.16
CA HIS A 147 -24.38 -9.59 18.17
C HIS A 147 -22.95 -9.41 17.63
N HIS A 148 -22.73 -9.59 16.32
CA HIS A 148 -21.42 -9.42 15.69
C HIS A 148 -21.22 -8.00 15.14
N TYR A 149 -22.25 -7.46 14.49
CA TYR A 149 -22.19 -6.18 13.79
C TYR A 149 -23.42 -5.34 14.09
N ALA A 150 -23.21 -4.14 14.62
CA ALA A 150 -24.28 -3.27 15.10
C ALA A 150 -25.22 -2.79 13.97
N SER A 151 -24.74 -2.74 12.73
CA SER A 151 -25.51 -2.21 11.59
C SER A 151 -25.02 -2.71 10.23
N LYS A 152 -25.84 -2.52 9.20
CA LYS A 152 -25.45 -2.76 7.80
C LYS A 152 -24.27 -1.88 7.37
N GLN A 153 -24.20 -0.63 7.86
CA GLN A 153 -23.03 0.24 7.68
C GLN A 153 -21.77 -0.38 8.27
N SER A 154 -21.82 -0.91 9.50
CA SER A 154 -20.64 -1.54 10.12
C SER A 154 -20.11 -2.74 9.35
N LEU A 155 -20.99 -3.48 8.67
CA LEU A 155 -20.59 -4.57 7.76
C LEU A 155 -19.94 -4.05 6.48
N LEU A 156 -20.48 -2.97 5.89
CA LEU A 156 -19.89 -2.34 4.71
C LEU A 156 -18.49 -1.81 5.03
N VAL A 157 -18.35 -1.06 6.12
CA VAL A 157 -17.07 -0.52 6.60
C VAL A 157 -16.06 -1.64 6.87
N ALA A 158 -16.47 -2.74 7.51
CA ALA A 158 -15.58 -3.88 7.73
C ALA A 158 -15.08 -4.52 6.42
N GLY A 159 -15.91 -4.52 5.36
CA GLY A 159 -15.49 -4.94 4.03
C GLY A 159 -14.42 -4.02 3.43
N PHE A 160 -14.57 -2.70 3.59
CA PHE A 160 -13.55 -1.73 3.20
C PHE A 160 -12.26 -1.87 4.00
N ASP A 161 -12.35 -2.03 5.32
CA ASP A 161 -11.18 -2.23 6.19
C ASP A 161 -10.36 -3.44 5.76
N LEU A 162 -11.04 -4.51 5.38
CA LEU A 162 -10.41 -5.70 4.85
C LEU A 162 -9.72 -5.43 3.51
N ALA A 163 -10.38 -4.74 2.58
CA ALA A 163 -9.78 -4.37 1.29
C ALA A 163 -8.54 -3.48 1.46
N ILE A 164 -8.62 -2.48 2.34
CA ILE A 164 -7.52 -1.57 2.68
C ILE A 164 -6.35 -2.35 3.29
N ALA A 165 -6.64 -3.27 4.21
CA ALA A 165 -5.62 -4.09 4.84
C ALA A 165 -4.91 -5.03 3.84
N GLU A 166 -5.65 -5.64 2.92
CA GLU A 166 -5.07 -6.49 1.87
C GLU A 166 -4.18 -5.63 0.95
N LEU A 167 -4.71 -4.59 0.33
CA LEU A 167 -3.91 -3.73 -0.55
C LEU A 167 -2.72 -3.09 0.18
N GLY A 168 -2.88 -2.67 1.44
CA GLY A 168 -1.80 -2.14 2.27
C GLY A 168 -0.71 -3.16 2.62
N ALA A 169 -1.01 -4.46 2.61
CA ALA A 169 0.00 -5.52 2.81
C ALA A 169 0.79 -5.82 1.52
N HIS A 170 0.18 -5.64 0.35
CA HIS A 170 0.74 -6.06 -0.93
C HIS A 170 1.40 -4.93 -1.72
N LEU A 171 0.88 -3.70 -1.67
CA LEU A 171 1.39 -2.59 -2.48
C LEU A 171 2.78 -2.07 -2.07
N PRO A 172 3.08 -1.84 -0.77
CA PRO A 172 4.41 -1.39 -0.37
C PRO A 172 5.54 -2.35 -0.78
N PRO A 173 5.47 -3.67 -0.51
CA PRO A 173 6.51 -4.60 -0.95
C PRO A 173 6.56 -4.74 -2.48
N ALA A 174 5.42 -4.70 -3.19
CA ALA A 174 5.41 -4.68 -4.66
C ALA A 174 6.19 -3.50 -5.23
N ARG A 175 6.01 -2.32 -4.63
CA ARG A 175 6.77 -1.11 -5.00
C ARG A 175 8.25 -1.24 -4.68
N ILE A 176 8.62 -1.80 -3.53
CA ILE A 176 10.03 -1.96 -3.13
C ILE A 176 10.76 -2.97 -4.03
N ASP A 177 10.07 -4.00 -4.51
CA ASP A 177 10.59 -5.03 -5.42
C ASP A 177 10.91 -4.49 -6.85
N GLY A 178 10.63 -3.21 -7.13
CA GLY A 178 10.93 -2.58 -8.42
C GLY A 178 12.18 -1.68 -8.37
N THR A 179 13.09 -1.88 -9.33
CA THR A 179 14.38 -1.17 -9.40
C THR A 179 14.31 0.23 -10.02
N ASP A 180 13.27 0.50 -10.81
CA ASP A 180 13.07 1.76 -11.56
C ASP A 180 11.57 2.12 -11.58
N PRO A 181 11.18 3.35 -11.97
CA PRO A 181 9.77 3.77 -11.94
C PRO A 181 8.84 2.88 -12.77
N VAL A 182 9.29 2.39 -13.93
CA VAL A 182 8.49 1.48 -14.78
C VAL A 182 8.29 0.13 -14.10
N ALA A 183 9.32 -0.42 -13.47
CA ALA A 183 9.25 -1.67 -12.71
C ALA A 183 8.33 -1.51 -11.48
N ARG A 184 8.43 -0.40 -10.75
CA ARG A 184 7.57 -0.10 -9.60
C ARG A 184 6.11 0.07 -10.00
N LEU A 185 5.84 0.84 -11.06
CA LEU A 185 4.49 0.98 -11.62
C LEU A 185 3.92 -0.37 -12.08
N ARG A 186 4.72 -1.18 -12.79
CA ARG A 186 4.31 -2.52 -13.22
C ARG A 186 3.95 -3.41 -12.04
N ASN A 187 4.75 -3.40 -10.97
CA ASN A 187 4.50 -4.20 -9.78
C ASN A 187 3.25 -3.74 -9.03
N LEU A 188 3.04 -2.42 -8.89
CA LEU A 188 1.81 -1.85 -8.33
C LEU A 188 0.58 -2.28 -9.11
N CYS A 189 0.59 -2.12 -10.44
CA CYS A 189 -0.51 -2.59 -11.30
C CYS A 189 -0.75 -4.10 -11.16
N THR A 190 0.32 -4.89 -11.09
CA THR A 190 0.24 -6.34 -10.89
C THR A 190 -0.45 -6.67 -9.56
N ALA A 191 -0.06 -6.01 -8.46
CA ALA A 191 -0.67 -6.21 -7.14
C ALA A 191 -2.15 -5.83 -7.13
N ILE A 192 -2.52 -4.70 -7.75
CA ILE A 192 -3.93 -4.27 -7.84
C ILE A 192 -4.75 -5.28 -8.64
N VAL A 193 -4.22 -5.79 -9.77
CA VAL A 193 -4.95 -6.77 -10.60
C VAL A 193 -5.06 -8.13 -9.91
N LEU A 194 -4.02 -8.56 -9.20
CA LEU A 194 -4.08 -9.78 -8.39
C LEU A 194 -5.12 -9.64 -7.26
N PHE A 195 -5.17 -8.51 -6.57
CA PHE A 195 -6.24 -8.22 -5.62
C PHE A 195 -7.63 -8.26 -6.31
N ALA A 196 -7.77 -7.60 -7.46
CA ALA A 196 -9.04 -7.52 -8.17
C ALA A 196 -9.51 -8.86 -8.76
N THR A 197 -8.62 -9.82 -8.95
CA THR A 197 -8.93 -11.17 -9.45
C THR A 197 -9.11 -12.19 -8.33
N VAL A 198 -8.24 -12.17 -7.30
CA VAL A 198 -8.25 -13.15 -6.19
C VAL A 198 -9.21 -12.72 -5.08
N ARG A 199 -9.20 -11.43 -4.70
CA ARG A 199 -10.12 -10.83 -3.71
C ARG A 199 -11.27 -10.11 -4.40
N ARG A 200 -11.79 -10.74 -5.45
CA ARG A 200 -12.74 -10.15 -6.40
C ARG A 200 -13.92 -9.45 -5.75
N ASP A 201 -14.57 -10.09 -4.78
CA ASP A 201 -15.76 -9.54 -4.14
C ASP A 201 -15.45 -8.29 -3.31
N LEU A 202 -14.27 -8.25 -2.66
CA LEU A 202 -13.80 -7.04 -1.99
C LEU A 202 -13.49 -5.92 -3.00
N ALA A 203 -12.86 -6.24 -4.12
CA ALA A 203 -12.62 -5.27 -5.19
C ALA A 203 -13.94 -4.70 -5.75
N ARG A 204 -14.99 -5.51 -5.89
CA ARG A 204 -16.32 -5.04 -6.31
C ARG A 204 -16.95 -4.11 -5.27
N ILE A 205 -16.77 -4.37 -3.98
CA ILE A 205 -17.21 -3.43 -2.92
C ILE A 205 -16.47 -2.09 -3.07
N VAL A 206 -15.14 -2.12 -3.24
CA VAL A 206 -14.34 -0.90 -3.41
C VAL A 206 -14.82 -0.06 -4.61
N VAL A 207 -15.07 -0.71 -5.74
CA VAL A 207 -15.46 0.00 -6.98
C VAL A 207 -16.90 0.52 -6.92
N ASN A 208 -17.84 -0.26 -6.35
CA ASN A 208 -19.27 0.03 -6.49
C ASN A 208 -19.88 0.74 -5.27
N GLU A 209 -19.35 0.47 -4.08
CA GLU A 209 -20.05 0.80 -2.82
C GLU A 209 -19.38 1.93 -2.03
N THR A 210 -18.26 2.50 -2.52
CA THR A 210 -17.54 3.60 -1.84
C THR A 210 -18.45 4.78 -1.53
N ARG A 211 -19.39 5.09 -2.42
CA ARG A 211 -20.37 6.18 -2.26
C ARG A 211 -21.43 5.93 -1.18
N ASN A 212 -21.54 4.70 -0.70
CA ASN A 212 -22.54 4.30 0.29
C ASN A 212 -21.99 4.27 1.71
N VAL A 213 -20.69 4.55 1.89
CA VAL A 213 -20.08 4.69 3.22
C VAL A 213 -20.52 6.04 3.81
N GLU A 214 -21.06 5.99 5.02
CA GLU A 214 -21.52 7.17 5.74
C GLU A 214 -20.46 7.70 6.72
N ALA A 215 -20.63 8.95 7.16
CA ALA A 215 -19.81 9.52 8.22
C ALA A 215 -19.90 8.66 9.51
N PRO A 216 -18.80 8.50 10.26
CA PRO A 216 -17.51 9.19 10.10
C PRO A 216 -16.50 8.49 9.17
N ASP A 217 -16.83 7.33 8.61
CA ASP A 217 -15.89 6.47 7.88
C ASP A 217 -15.69 6.87 6.41
N ASP A 218 -16.61 7.66 5.85
CA ASP A 218 -16.61 8.13 4.46
C ASP A 218 -15.29 8.79 4.05
N SER A 219 -14.76 9.68 4.90
CA SER A 219 -13.52 10.41 4.66
C SER A 219 -12.31 9.47 4.53
N ARG A 220 -12.22 8.47 5.41
CA ARG A 220 -11.12 7.49 5.42
C ARG A 220 -11.14 6.59 4.19
N VAL A 221 -12.33 6.14 3.76
CA VAL A 221 -12.46 5.31 2.55
C VAL A 221 -12.14 6.12 1.29
N GLN A 222 -12.54 7.39 1.23
CA GLN A 222 -12.16 8.30 0.16
C GLN A 222 -10.65 8.55 0.12
N THR A 223 -10.02 8.81 1.27
CA THR A 223 -8.57 8.99 1.39
C THR A 223 -7.82 7.79 0.82
N PHE A 224 -8.25 6.56 1.12
CA PHE A 224 -7.61 5.37 0.57
C PHE A 224 -7.62 5.31 -0.96
N THR A 225 -8.74 5.69 -1.59
CA THR A 225 -8.82 5.73 -3.06
C THR A 225 -7.86 6.78 -3.63
N THR A 226 -7.81 7.95 -3.00
CA THR A 226 -6.85 9.00 -3.36
C THR A 226 -5.40 8.54 -3.19
N GLU A 227 -5.08 7.80 -2.12
CA GLU A 227 -3.74 7.24 -1.88
C GLU A 227 -3.32 6.24 -2.96
N LEU A 228 -4.23 5.40 -3.47
CA LEU A 228 -3.94 4.50 -4.59
C LEU A 228 -3.58 5.27 -5.87
N ILE A 229 -4.33 6.34 -6.16
CA ILE A 229 -4.07 7.19 -7.33
C ILE A 229 -2.71 7.88 -7.17
N MET A 230 -2.46 8.49 -6.01
CA MET A 230 -1.19 9.17 -5.72
C MET A 230 0.01 8.20 -5.81
N LEU A 231 -0.15 6.95 -5.33
CA LEU A 231 0.90 5.95 -5.38
C LEU A 231 1.30 5.60 -6.83
N LEU A 232 0.32 5.46 -7.72
CA LEU A 232 0.57 5.24 -9.14
C LEU A 232 1.13 6.49 -9.82
N GLN A 233 0.55 7.66 -9.52
CA GLN A 233 0.98 8.95 -10.06
C GLN A 233 2.44 9.23 -9.74
N ASN A 234 2.88 8.99 -8.50
CA ASN A 234 4.28 9.21 -8.09
C ASN A 234 5.28 8.40 -8.94
N GLU A 235 4.92 7.18 -9.36
CA GLU A 235 5.78 6.39 -10.25
C GLU A 235 5.73 6.87 -11.71
N ILE A 236 4.60 7.41 -12.15
CA ILE A 236 4.48 8.01 -13.47
C ILE A 236 5.31 9.31 -13.51
N ASP A 237 5.20 10.17 -12.51
CA ASP A 237 5.99 11.39 -12.35
C ASP A 237 7.48 11.09 -12.37
N ALA A 238 7.92 10.09 -11.60
CA ALA A 238 9.31 9.66 -11.57
C ALA A 238 9.80 9.13 -12.92
N GLY A 239 8.97 8.37 -13.64
CA GLY A 239 9.30 7.89 -14.98
C GLY A 239 9.28 8.97 -16.06
N VAL A 240 8.47 10.01 -15.90
CA VAL A 240 8.50 11.19 -16.78
C VAL A 240 9.78 11.99 -16.53
N ALA A 241 10.18 12.15 -15.27
CA ALA A 241 11.40 12.86 -14.89
C ALA A 241 12.69 12.18 -15.39
N ASP A 242 12.74 10.85 -15.45
CA ASP A 242 13.88 10.10 -15.98
C ASP A 242 13.77 9.74 -17.48
N GLY A 243 12.65 10.10 -18.12
CA GLY A 243 12.39 9.87 -19.54
C GLY A 243 11.95 8.45 -19.91
N SER A 244 11.72 7.56 -18.94
CA SER A 244 11.24 6.19 -19.17
C SER A 244 9.72 6.08 -19.46
N LEU A 245 8.97 7.12 -19.11
CA LEU A 245 7.54 7.34 -19.36
C LEU A 245 7.31 8.72 -19.98
N THR A 246 6.16 8.94 -20.61
CA THR A 246 5.89 10.15 -21.40
C THR A 246 4.48 10.71 -21.22
N ALA A 247 3.76 10.32 -20.18
CA ALA A 247 2.41 10.81 -19.92
C ALA A 247 2.40 12.33 -19.72
N ASP A 248 1.56 13.04 -20.48
CA ASP A 248 1.45 14.51 -20.39
C ASP A 248 0.68 14.95 -19.12
N ASP A 249 -0.27 14.14 -18.66
CA ASP A 249 -0.97 14.29 -17.38
C ASP A 249 -0.82 13.00 -16.54
N PRO A 250 0.19 12.94 -15.65
CA PRO A 250 0.44 11.80 -14.77
C PRO A 250 -0.75 11.46 -13.86
N GLY A 251 -1.51 12.45 -13.41
CA GLY A 251 -2.69 12.25 -12.56
C GLY A 251 -3.84 11.59 -13.32
N ALA A 252 -4.14 12.08 -14.52
CA ALA A 252 -5.15 11.46 -15.39
C ALA A 252 -4.73 10.05 -15.81
N ALA A 253 -3.45 9.83 -16.13
CA ALA A 253 -2.91 8.51 -16.45
C ALA A 253 -3.04 7.55 -15.26
N ALA A 254 -2.72 7.98 -14.03
CA ALA A 254 -2.86 7.18 -12.83
C ALA A 254 -4.32 6.75 -12.58
N LEU A 255 -5.27 7.68 -12.73
CA LEU A 255 -6.70 7.40 -12.58
C LEU A 255 -7.20 6.39 -13.63
N ALA A 256 -6.78 6.56 -14.89
CA ALA A 256 -7.12 5.64 -15.99
C ALA A 256 -6.53 4.24 -15.76
N ILE A 257 -5.27 4.16 -15.31
CA ILE A 257 -4.59 2.91 -14.96
C ILE A 257 -5.29 2.21 -13.80
N LEU A 258 -5.66 2.94 -12.75
CA LEU A 258 -6.37 2.36 -11.60
C LEU A 258 -7.71 1.77 -12.04
N SER A 259 -8.46 2.51 -12.86
CA SER A 259 -9.73 2.07 -13.43
C SER A 259 -9.56 0.82 -14.30
N LEU A 260 -8.53 0.79 -15.15
CA LEU A 260 -8.16 -0.37 -15.96
C LEU A 260 -7.86 -1.58 -15.08
N CYS A 261 -7.04 -1.43 -14.04
CA CYS A 261 -6.65 -2.52 -13.14
C CYS A 261 -7.86 -3.11 -12.41
N PHE A 262 -8.79 -2.28 -11.93
CA PHE A 262 -10.00 -2.74 -11.26
C PHE A 262 -11.06 -3.31 -12.20
N SER A 263 -11.04 -2.99 -13.50
CA SER A 263 -12.06 -3.48 -14.46
C SER A 263 -12.20 -5.01 -14.49
N VAL A 264 -11.14 -5.76 -14.18
CA VAL A 264 -11.15 -7.22 -14.15
C VAL A 264 -12.10 -7.80 -13.10
N CYS A 265 -12.41 -7.08 -12.02
CA CYS A 265 -13.34 -7.56 -11.01
C CYS A 265 -14.80 -7.57 -11.49
N GLN A 266 -15.08 -6.93 -12.63
CA GLN A 266 -16.43 -6.78 -13.21
C GLN A 266 -16.79 -7.82 -14.28
N TRP A 267 -15.86 -8.68 -14.71
CA TRP A 267 -16.14 -9.74 -15.70
C TRP A 267 -17.24 -10.72 -15.25
N ASP A 268 -17.95 -11.39 -16.15
CA ASP A 268 -19.02 -12.31 -15.71
C ASP A 268 -18.49 -13.56 -14.98
N SER A 269 -17.28 -13.99 -15.30
CA SER A 269 -16.65 -15.18 -14.71
C SER A 269 -15.26 -14.87 -14.16
N PRO A 270 -14.83 -15.54 -13.06
CA PRO A 270 -13.48 -15.39 -12.55
C PRO A 270 -12.47 -15.97 -13.53
N THR A 271 -11.28 -15.38 -13.57
CA THR A 271 -10.14 -15.96 -14.31
C THR A 271 -9.63 -17.19 -13.57
N THR A 272 -9.21 -18.21 -14.31
CA THR A 272 -8.49 -19.36 -13.77
C THR A 272 -6.98 -19.11 -13.66
N ASP A 273 -6.49 -17.99 -14.20
CA ASP A 273 -5.08 -17.61 -14.23
C ASP A 273 -4.93 -16.12 -13.87
N PRO A 274 -4.97 -15.78 -12.57
CA PRO A 274 -4.80 -14.41 -12.08
C PRO A 274 -3.47 -13.76 -12.49
N GLU A 275 -2.36 -14.51 -12.43
CA GLU A 275 -1.03 -13.99 -12.73
C GLU A 275 -0.89 -13.57 -14.19
N ARG A 276 -1.38 -14.38 -15.13
CA ARG A 276 -1.37 -14.01 -16.55
C ARG A 276 -2.24 -12.79 -16.84
N VAL A 277 -3.37 -12.65 -16.16
CA VAL A 277 -4.22 -11.46 -16.27
C VAL A 277 -3.49 -10.24 -15.72
N ALA A 278 -2.84 -10.35 -14.56
CA ALA A 278 -2.06 -9.29 -13.94
C ALA A 278 -0.90 -8.83 -14.82
N ALA A 279 -0.10 -9.76 -15.35
CA ALA A 279 0.99 -9.44 -16.27
C ALA A 279 0.50 -8.71 -17.54
N ARG A 280 -0.64 -9.15 -18.10
CA ARG A 280 -1.23 -8.51 -19.28
C ARG A 280 -1.72 -7.09 -18.99
N TYR A 281 -2.44 -6.90 -17.88
CA TYR A 281 -2.99 -5.60 -17.50
C TYR A 281 -1.91 -4.62 -17.06
N ALA A 282 -0.87 -5.08 -16.35
CA ALA A 282 0.28 -4.27 -16.03
C ALA A 282 0.99 -3.78 -17.32
N ARG A 283 1.11 -4.63 -18.34
CA ARG A 283 1.64 -4.20 -19.65
C ARG A 283 0.77 -3.14 -20.32
N PHE A 284 -0.56 -3.27 -20.27
CA PHE A 284 -1.46 -2.23 -20.79
C PHE A 284 -1.31 -0.91 -20.04
N ALA A 285 -1.17 -0.95 -18.71
CA ALA A 285 -0.92 0.23 -17.90
C ALA A 285 0.39 0.94 -18.26
N ILE A 286 1.48 0.18 -18.44
CA ILE A 286 2.75 0.77 -18.88
C ILE A 286 2.65 1.39 -20.28
N ASN A 287 1.91 0.77 -21.20
CA ASN A 287 1.69 1.35 -22.53
C ASN A 287 0.90 2.67 -22.44
N LEU A 288 -0.13 2.72 -21.60
CA LEU A 288 -0.91 3.95 -21.37
C LEU A 288 -0.03 5.07 -20.81
N ALA A 289 0.90 4.76 -19.89
CA ALA A 289 1.83 5.75 -19.34
C ALA A 289 2.94 6.18 -20.31
N ARG A 290 3.03 5.54 -21.49
CA ARG A 290 3.98 5.86 -22.58
C ARG A 290 3.31 6.51 -23.79
N GLU A 291 2.00 6.69 -23.74
CA GLU A 291 1.31 7.53 -24.72
C GLU A 291 1.37 8.99 -24.24
N LYS A 292 1.41 9.90 -25.21
CA LYS A 292 1.17 11.33 -24.97
C LYS A 292 -0.33 11.53 -24.98
N ASN A 293 -0.88 12.08 -23.91
CA ASN A 293 -2.32 12.08 -23.63
C ASN A 293 -2.91 13.45 -23.90
#